data_AF-A0A1H9ZBH8-F1
#
_entry.id   AF-A0A1H9ZBH8-F1
#
_cell.length_a   1.000
_cell.length_b   1.000
_cell.length_c   1.000
_cell.angle_alpha   90.00
_cell.angle_beta   90.00
_cell.angle_gamma   90.00
#
_symmetry.space_group_name_H-M   'P 1'
#
loop_
_entity.id
_entity.type
_entity.pdbx_description
1 polymer ?
#
loop_
_entity_poly.entity_id
_entity_poly.type
_entity_poly.pdbx_seq_one_letter_code
_entity_poly.pdbx_strand_id
1 'polypeptide(L)'
;MLNQIRKFLSKGNEIRFELDTWHKWYKEPKKFHEEVVSHLEKEGKKVQTIFIVKNITSNKVSDLLIDDVHYELTVETITFLGPAQRVVLKGILN
;
A
#
# COMPACT_ATOMS: atom_id res chain seq x y z
N MET A 1 15.12 -8.39 13.99
CA MET A 1 13.68 -8.43 14.31
C MET A 1 12.95 -8.82 13.03
N LEU A 2 12.16 -9.89 13.06
CA LEU A 2 11.34 -10.34 11.94
C LEU A 2 10.06 -9.50 11.91
N ASN A 3 10.00 -8.49 11.05
CA ASN A 3 8.75 -7.79 10.71
C ASN A 3 7.95 -8.75 9.82
N GLN A 4 7.10 -9.57 10.44
CA GLN A 4 6.35 -10.61 9.74
C GLN A 4 4.90 -10.18 9.51
N ILE A 5 4.57 -10.03 8.22
CA ILE A 5 3.25 -9.86 7.63
C ILE A 5 2.21 -10.78 8.28
N ARG A 6 1.03 -10.24 8.60
CA ARG A 6 -0.11 -11.05 9.07
C ARG A 6 -0.94 -11.71 7.97
N LYS A 7 -0.91 -11.25 6.71
CA LYS A 7 -1.48 -11.89 5.51
C LYS A 7 -1.10 -11.13 4.23
N PHE A 8 -0.53 -11.81 3.23
CA PHE A 8 -0.45 -11.32 1.84
C PHE A 8 -1.49 -12.10 1.02
N LEU A 9 -2.47 -11.39 0.44
CA LEU A 9 -3.51 -12.01 -0.39
C LEU A 9 -3.57 -11.28 -1.73
N SER A 10 -3.12 -11.94 -2.79
CA SER A 10 -3.40 -11.51 -4.16
C SER A 10 -4.65 -12.22 -4.67
N LYS A 11 -5.63 -11.47 -5.16
CA LYS A 11 -6.83 -12.02 -5.80
C LYS A 11 -7.18 -11.19 -7.02
N GLY A 12 -7.09 -11.79 -8.21
CA GLY A 12 -7.23 -11.05 -9.46
C GLY A 12 -6.18 -9.94 -9.55
N ASN A 13 -6.61 -8.71 -9.80
CA ASN A 13 -5.74 -7.54 -9.90
C ASN A 13 -5.61 -6.76 -8.58
N GLU A 14 -5.98 -7.37 -7.44
CA GLU A 14 -5.81 -6.73 -6.14
C GLU A 14 -4.73 -7.44 -5.32
N ILE A 15 -3.85 -6.65 -4.71
CA ILE A 15 -2.90 -7.11 -3.71
C ILE A 15 -3.28 -6.48 -2.37
N ARG A 16 -3.46 -7.31 -1.35
CA ARG A 16 -3.82 -6.87 0.01
C ARG A 16 -2.80 -7.36 1.03
N PHE A 17 -2.39 -6.47 1.92
CA PHE A 17 -1.53 -6.81 3.05
C PHE A 17 -1.72 -5.88 4.25
N GLU A 18 -1.21 -6.28 5.40
CA GLU A 18 -1.25 -5.51 6.64
C GLU A 18 0.16 -5.01 6.98
N LEU A 19 0.29 -3.73 7.32
CA LEU A 19 1.50 -3.18 7.93
C LEU A 19 1.38 -3.27 9.45
N ASP A 20 2.48 -3.69 10.09
CA ASP A 20 2.60 -3.74 11.55
C ASP A 20 2.65 -2.33 12.17
N THR A 21 3.15 -1.35 11.41
CA THR A 21 3.24 0.04 11.83
C THR A 21 2.01 0.82 11.37
N TRP A 22 1.36 1.52 12.31
CA TRP A 22 0.26 2.42 11.98
C TRP A 22 0.80 3.79 11.55
N HIS A 23 0.56 4.18 10.30
CA HIS A 23 0.96 5.48 9.77
C HIS A 23 -0.23 6.42 9.66
N LYS A 24 -0.01 7.71 9.93
CA LYS A 24 -0.96 8.78 9.58
C LYS A 24 -0.89 9.07 8.08
N TRP A 25 -1.24 8.09 7.25
CA TRP A 25 -1.18 8.15 5.79
C TRP A 25 -1.86 9.40 5.19
N TYR A 26 -2.91 9.90 5.84
CA TYR A 26 -3.62 11.12 5.43
C TYR A 26 -2.88 12.43 5.79
N LYS A 27 -1.96 12.41 6.77
CA LYS A 27 -1.11 13.56 7.12
C LYS A 27 0.27 13.50 6.46
N GLU A 28 0.79 12.29 6.29
CA GLU A 28 2.14 12.02 5.80
C GLU A 28 2.12 10.97 4.68
N PRO A 29 1.42 11.24 3.56
CA PRO A 29 1.22 10.26 2.48
C PRO A 29 2.54 9.78 1.88
N LYS A 30 3.55 10.64 1.80
CA LYS A 30 4.90 10.27 1.33
C LYS A 30 5.57 9.22 2.21
N LYS A 31 5.53 9.39 3.53
CA LYS A 31 6.15 8.43 4.47
C LYS A 31 5.46 7.08 4.43
N PHE A 32 4.13 7.08 4.38
CA PHE A 32 3.36 5.85 4.26
C PHE A 32 3.64 5.15 2.91
N HIS A 33 3.71 5.90 1.82
CA HIS A 33 4.09 5.39 0.51
C HIS A 33 5.48 4.74 0.53
N GLU A 34 6.49 5.40 1.10
CA GLU A 34 7.86 4.88 1.19
C GLU A 34 7.93 3.56 1.96
N GLU A 35 7.16 3.42 3.05
CA GLU A 35 7.06 2.15 3.80
C GLU A 35 6.46 1.03 2.94
N VAL A 36 5.38 1.32 2.20
CA VAL A 36 4.76 0.37 1.28
C VAL A 36 5.73 -0.04 0.17
N VAL A 37 6.46 0.90 -0.43
CA VAL A 37 7.46 0.62 -1.47
C VAL A 37 8.59 -0.25 -0.89
N SER A 38 9.16 0.14 0.25
CA SER A 38 10.21 -0.64 0.91
C SER A 38 9.76 -2.06 1.23
N HIS A 39 8.49 -2.23 1.62
CA HIS A 39 7.90 -3.53 1.86
C HIS A 39 7.85 -4.38 0.60
N LEU A 40 7.28 -3.85 -0.49
CA LEU A 40 7.17 -4.56 -1.76
C LEU A 40 8.55 -4.94 -2.33
N GLU A 41 9.54 -4.04 -2.23
CA GLU A 41 10.91 -4.32 -2.67
C GLU A 41 11.57 -5.44 -1.85
N LYS A 42 11.33 -5.51 -0.53
CA LYS A 42 11.80 -6.62 0.32
C LYS A 42 11.18 -7.96 -0.08
N GLU A 43 9.95 -7.94 -0.60
CA GLU A 43 9.27 -9.11 -1.16
C GLU A 43 9.74 -9.43 -2.60
N GLY A 44 10.76 -8.72 -3.11
CA GLY A 44 11.35 -8.96 -4.43
C GLY A 44 10.59 -8.34 -5.59
N LYS A 45 9.65 -7.42 -5.32
CA LYS A 45 8.90 -6.70 -6.36
C LYS A 45 9.71 -5.55 -6.94
N LYS A 46 9.63 -5.35 -8.25
CA LYS A 46 10.16 -4.15 -8.89
C LYS A 46 9.09 -3.06 -8.85
N VAL A 47 9.34 -2.01 -8.06
CA VAL A 47 8.37 -0.93 -7.85
C VAL A 47 8.88 0.36 -8.48
N GLN A 48 8.00 1.09 -9.16
CA GLN A 48 8.25 2.45 -9.63
C GLN A 48 7.11 3.36 -9.18
N THR A 49 7.44 4.51 -8.62
CA THR A 49 6.45 5.50 -8.21
C THR A 49 6.04 6.36 -9.39
N ILE A 50 4.74 6.35 -9.72
CA ILE A 50 4.18 7.25 -10.74
C ILE A 50 3.81 8.59 -10.10
N PHE A 51 3.02 8.53 -9.03
CA PHE A 51 2.47 9.72 -8.41
C PHE A 51 2.19 9.49 -6.93
N ILE A 52 2.40 10.52 -6.10
CA ILE A 52 2.00 10.52 -4.69
C ILE A 52 1.03 11.69 -4.47
N VAL A 53 -0.13 11.39 -3.89
CA VAL A 53 -1.14 12.39 -3.52
C VAL A 53 -0.57 13.27 -2.42
N LYS A 54 -0.50 14.59 -2.67
CA LYS A 54 -0.01 15.56 -1.68
C LYS A 54 -1.02 15.86 -0.58
N ASN A 55 -2.29 16.01 -0.96
CA ASN A 55 -3.39 16.33 -0.05
C ASN A 55 -4.45 15.24 -0.17
N ILE A 56 -4.53 14.40 0.87
CA ILE A 56 -5.38 13.23 0.90
C ILE A 56 -6.83 13.65 1.24
N THR A 57 -7.72 13.56 0.25
CA THR A 57 -9.17 13.79 0.40
C THR A 57 -10.00 12.51 0.25
N SER A 58 -9.35 11.39 -0.09
CA SER A 58 -9.94 10.06 -0.24
C SER A 58 -9.00 8.99 0.36
N ASN A 59 -9.30 7.71 0.22
CA ASN A 59 -8.43 6.63 0.68
C ASN A 59 -7.24 6.35 -0.25
N LYS A 60 -7.13 7.04 -1.38
CA LYS A 60 -6.03 6.91 -2.34
C LYS A 60 -4.80 7.67 -1.85
N VAL A 61 -3.63 7.01 -1.90
CA VAL A 61 -2.35 7.58 -1.47
C VAL A 61 -1.41 7.82 -2.65
N SER A 62 -1.28 6.86 -3.55
CA SER A 62 -0.31 6.95 -4.65
C SER A 62 -0.67 6.02 -5.80
N ASP A 63 -0.02 6.22 -6.94
CA ASP A 63 -0.02 5.32 -8.08
C ASP A 63 1.37 4.72 -8.25
N LEU A 64 1.43 3.41 -8.49
CA LEU A 64 2.64 2.59 -8.53
C LEU A 64 2.63 1.71 -9.79
N LEU A 65 3.80 1.49 -10.37
CA LEU A 65 4.05 0.35 -11.27
C LEU A 65 4.74 -0.74 -10.48
N ILE A 66 4.16 -1.93 -10.43
CA ILE A 66 4.70 -3.10 -9.75
C ILE A 66 4.80 -4.22 -10.78
N ASP A 67 6.01 -4.69 -11.05
CA ASP A 67 6.29 -5.69 -12.10
C ASP A 67 5.60 -5.33 -13.44
N ASP A 68 5.73 -4.06 -13.84
CA ASP A 68 5.14 -3.45 -15.05
C ASP A 68 3.60 -3.38 -15.09
N VAL A 69 2.91 -3.67 -13.98
CA VAL A 69 1.46 -3.52 -13.81
C VAL A 69 1.15 -2.27 -12.98
N HIS A 70 0.21 -1.45 -13.44
CA HIS A 70 -0.18 -0.20 -12.77
C HIS A 70 -1.17 -0.50 -11.63
N TYR A 71 -0.87 -0.01 -10.43
CA TYR A 71 -1.70 -0.13 -9.24
C TYR A 71 -1.97 1.23 -8.58
N GLU A 72 -3.19 1.40 -8.10
CA GLU A 72 -3.56 2.44 -7.15
C GLU A 72 -3.35 1.94 -5.72
N LEU A 73 -2.52 2.64 -4.95
CA LEU A 73 -2.34 2.42 -3.52
C LEU A 73 -3.47 3.07 -2.74
N THR A 74 -4.26 2.24 -2.06
CA THR A 74 -5.37 2.66 -1.19
C THR A 74 -5.23 2.08 0.20
N VAL A 75 -5.81 2.75 1.19
CA VAL A 75 -5.91 2.26 2.57
C VAL A 75 -7.35 1.80 2.84
N GLU A 76 -7.52 0.57 3.32
CA GLU A 76 -8.81 0.12 3.84
C GLU A 76 -8.94 0.55 5.31
N THR A 77 -9.82 1.52 5.57
CA THR A 77 -10.20 1.91 6.93
C THR A 77 -11.20 0.90 7.50
N ILE A 78 -10.70 -0.19 8.07
CA ILE A 78 -11.54 -1.11 8.84
C ILE A 78 -11.58 -0.64 10.28
N THR A 79 -12.73 -0.08 10.67
CA THR A 79 -12.98 0.53 11.99
C THR A 79 -12.91 -0.45 13.17
N PHE A 80 -12.76 -1.75 12.94
CA PHE A 80 -12.98 -2.80 13.94
C PHE A 80 -11.82 -3.80 14.17
N LEU A 81 -10.72 -3.76 13.41
CA LEU A 81 -9.69 -4.82 13.45
C LEU A 81 -8.30 -4.30 13.89
N GLY A 82 -8.20 -3.75 15.11
CA GLY A 82 -6.92 -3.56 15.79
C GLY A 82 -6.00 -2.44 15.24
N PRO A 83 -4.73 -2.38 15.69
CA PRO A 83 -3.79 -1.33 15.31
C PRO A 83 -3.17 -1.51 13.91
N ALA A 84 -3.41 -2.64 13.25
CA ALA A 84 -2.81 -2.96 11.96
C ALA A 84 -3.50 -2.17 10.83
N GLN A 85 -2.71 -1.60 9.94
CA GLN A 85 -3.22 -0.82 8.82
C GLN A 85 -3.28 -1.70 7.56
N ARG A 86 -4.48 -1.86 6.98
CA ARG A 86 -4.64 -2.60 5.72
C ARG A 86 -4.34 -1.75 4.52
N VAL A 87 -3.44 -2.28 3.70
CA VAL A 87 -3.02 -1.74 2.42
C VAL A 87 -3.69 -2.53 1.31
N VAL A 88 -4.26 -1.82 0.33
CA VAL A 88 -4.85 -2.41 -0.85
C VAL A 88 -4.28 -1.73 -2.09
N LEU A 89 -3.61 -2.50 -2.91
CA LEU A 89 -3.17 -2.11 -4.25
C LEU A 89 -4.20 -2.63 -5.25
N LYS A 90 -4.87 -1.71 -5.95
CA LYS A 90 -5.88 -2.05 -6.97
C LYS A 90 -5.29 -1.85 -8.35
N GLY A 91 -5.17 -2.92 -9.12
CA GLY A 91 -4.65 -2.87 -10.47
C GLY A 91 -5.58 -2.07 -11.37
N ILE A 92 -5.01 -1.12 -12.10
CA ILE A 92 -5.72 -0.33 -13.10
C ILE A 92 -5.65 -1.11 -14.41
N LEU A 93 -6.75 -1.78 -14.74
CA LEU A 93 -6.93 -2.37 -16.06
C LEU A 93 -7.22 -1.25 -17.06
N ASN A 94 -6.35 -1.10 -18.05
CA ASN A 94 -6.68 -0.38 -19.29
C ASN A 94 -7.55 -1.26 -20.19
#